data_AF-A0A376LEA3-F1
#
_entry.id   AF-A0A376LEA3-F1
#
_cell.length_a   1.000
_cell.length_b   1.000
_cell.length_c   1.000
_cell.angle_alpha   90.00
_cell.angle_beta   90.00
_cell.angle_gamma   90.00
#
_symmetry.space_group_name_H-M   'P 1'
#
loop_
_entity.id
_entity.type
_entity.pdbx_description
1 polymer ?
#
loop_
_entity_poly.entity_id
_entity_poly.type
_entity_poly.pdbx_seq_one_letter_code
_entity_poly.pdbx_strand_id
1 'polypeptide(L)' 'MIGADEVPILTTSSAELAQQQIAMLNGCTWLPVSWARKKGGLHTVVDSTTLSRPLYAIWLQNSDKNALIRRSIEN' A
#
# COMPACT_ATOMS: atom_id res chain seq x y z
N MET A 1 9.91 12.63 11.39
CA MET A 1 8.60 12.82 12.04
C MET A 1 7.86 13.85 11.23
N ILE A 2 6.94 13.43 10.37
CA ILE A 2 6.05 14.39 9.66
C ILE A 2 5.18 14.99 10.76
N GLY A 3 5.25 16.30 10.96
CA GLY A 3 4.47 16.97 11.99
C GLY A 3 2.99 16.68 11.74
N ALA A 4 2.23 16.37 12.80
CA ALA A 4 0.81 16.02 12.70
C ALA A 4 -0.07 17.13 12.07
N ASP A 5 0.51 18.28 11.75
CA ASP A 5 -0.12 19.49 11.21
C ASP A 5 0.27 19.77 9.73
N GLU A 6 1.12 18.96 9.11
CA GLU A 6 1.43 19.12 7.69
C GLU A 6 0.35 18.47 6.81
N VAL A 7 -0.41 19.31 6.12
CA VAL A 7 -1.34 18.85 5.08
C VAL A 7 -0.52 18.25 3.93
N PRO A 8 -0.73 16.96 3.58
CA PRO A 8 0.02 16.35 2.48
C PRO A 8 -0.33 17.03 1.15
N ILE A 9 0.69 17.32 0.35
CA ILE A 9 0.55 17.95 -0.97
C ILE A 9 -0.35 17.10 -1.90
N LEU A 10 -0.36 15.78 -1.72
CA LEU A 10 -1.20 14.84 -2.44
C LEU A 10 -1.73 13.75 -1.50
N THR A 11 -3.05 13.52 -1.55
CA THR A 11 -3.70 12.34 -0.94
C THR A 11 -4.34 11.50 -2.05
N THR A 12 -3.98 10.23 -2.14
CA THR A 12 -4.54 9.29 -3.12
C THR A 12 -4.60 7.88 -2.55
N SER A 13 -5.55 7.08 -3.04
CA SER A 13 -5.67 5.65 -2.72
C SER A 13 -4.93 4.74 -3.73
N SER A 14 -4.29 5.31 -4.76
CA SER A 14 -3.54 4.56 -5.77
C SER A 14 -2.03 4.67 -5.54
N ALA A 15 -1.38 3.51 -5.40
CA ALA A 15 0.07 3.40 -5.30
C ALA A 15 0.77 3.83 -6.60
N GLU A 16 0.16 3.54 -7.76
CA GLU A 16 0.65 3.93 -9.08
C GLU A 16 0.66 5.44 -9.25
N LEU A 17 -0.44 6.13 -8.93
CA LEU A 17 -0.51 7.58 -8.99
C LEU A 17 0.50 8.22 -8.04
N ALA A 18 0.61 7.70 -6.81
CA ALA A 18 1.61 8.18 -5.86
C ALA A 18 3.04 8.04 -6.43
N GLN A 19 3.39 6.88 -6.99
CA GLN A 19 4.72 6.64 -7.57
C GLN A 19 5.05 7.57 -8.74
N GLN A 20 4.08 7.87 -9.60
CA GLN A 20 4.25 8.80 -10.71
C GLN A 20 4.49 10.24 -10.24
N GLN A 21 3.88 10.65 -9.13
CA GLN A 21 3.95 12.00 -8.62
C GLN A 21 5.14 12.23 -7.66
N ILE A 22 5.68 11.19 -7.04
CA ILE A 22 6.80 11.29 -6.06
C ILE A 22 7.97 12.10 -6.62
N ALA A 23 8.40 11.83 -7.86
CA ALA A 23 9.54 12.53 -8.46
C ALA A 23 9.24 14.01 -8.75
N MET A 24 8.02 14.32 -9.21
CA MET A 24 7.59 15.69 -9.50
C MET A 24 7.41 16.53 -8.24
N LEU A 25 6.91 15.91 -7.17
CA LEU A 25 6.65 16.58 -5.89
C LEU A 25 7.87 16.58 -4.96
N ASN A 26 8.97 15.94 -5.36
CA ASN A 26 10.12 15.65 -4.50
C ASN A 26 9.69 15.09 -3.12
N GLY A 27 8.67 14.22 -3.16
CA GLY A 27 7.95 13.74 -1.97
C GLY A 27 8.42 12.37 -1.50
N CYS A 28 7.86 11.91 -0.38
CA CYS A 28 8.00 10.53 0.07
C CYS A 28 6.64 9.99 0.56
N THR A 29 6.47 8.66 0.49
CA THR A 29 5.25 7.99 0.95
C THR A 29 5.50 6.53 1.28
N TRP A 30 4.59 5.90 2.01
CA TRP A 30 4.63 4.48 2.32
C TRP A 30 4.06 3.65 1.17
N LEU A 31 4.84 2.69 0.67
CA LEU A 31 4.44 1.78 -0.40
C LEU A 31 4.73 0.32 0.00
N PRO A 32 3.93 -0.66 -0.48
CA PRO A 32 4.24 -2.07 -0.24
C PRO A 32 5.59 -2.44 -0.83
N VAL A 33 6.50 -2.95 0.00
CA VAL A 33 7.90 -3.22 -0.37
C VAL A 33 8.01 -4.16 -1.58
N SER A 34 7.21 -5.22 -1.62
CA SER A 34 7.22 -6.19 -2.72
C SER A 34 6.76 -5.60 -4.06
N TRP A 35 5.84 -4.63 -4.02
CA TRP A 35 5.38 -3.90 -5.20
C TRP A 35 6.43 -2.86 -5.64
N ALA A 36 6.97 -2.08 -4.69
CA ALA A 36 7.91 -1.01 -4.98
C ALA A 36 9.22 -1.53 -5.59
N ARG A 37 9.71 -2.70 -5.16
CA ARG A 37 10.89 -3.36 -5.74
C ARG A 37 10.75 -3.68 -7.24
N LYS A 38 9.52 -3.80 -7.75
CA LYS A 38 9.25 -4.07 -9.16
C LYS A 38 9.11 -2.79 -9.99
N LYS A 39 9.19 -1.61 -9.37
CA LYS A 39 9.06 -0.31 -10.02
C LYS A 39 10.42 0.37 -10.12
N GLY A 40 10.65 1.07 -11.23
CA GLY A 40 11.80 1.96 -11.38
C GLY A 40 11.56 3.31 -10.70
N GLY A 41 12.65 4.05 -10.44
CA GLY A 41 12.58 5.43 -9.95
C GLY A 41 12.13 5.59 -8.49
N LEU A 42 12.21 4.53 -7.68
CA LEU A 42 11.93 4.57 -6.25
C LEU A 42 13.20 4.27 -5.45
N HIS A 43 13.41 5.05 -4.38
CA HIS A 43 14.47 4.85 -3.41
C HIS A 43 13.88 4.75 -2.01
N THR A 44 14.43 3.86 -1.20
CA THR A 44 14.02 3.76 0.21
C THR A 44 14.62 4.93 0.97
N VAL A 45 13.80 5.67 1.70
CA VAL A 45 14.28 6.78 2.54
C VAL A 45 15.11 6.18 3.68
N VAL A 46 16.34 6.66 3.83
CA VAL A 46 17.28 6.22 4.88
C VAL A 46 16.65 6.50 6.25
N ASP A 47 16.90 5.63 7.24
CA ASP A 47 16.34 5.71 8.60
C ASP A 47 14.81 5.60 8.70
N SER A 48 14.15 5.04 7.68
CA SER A 48 12.72 4.72 7.74
C SER A 48 12.45 3.35 8.36
N THR A 49 11.46 3.27 9.25
CA THR A 49 10.99 1.99 9.82
C THR A 49 10.13 1.25 8.81
N THR A 50 10.37 -0.04 8.57
CA THR A 50 9.42 -0.82 7.76
C THR A 50 8.12 -1.03 8.55
N LEU A 51 7.00 -0.61 7.97
CA LEU A 51 5.67 -0.84 8.54
C LEU A 51 5.08 -2.16 8.02
N SER A 52 4.52 -2.96 8.91
CA SER A 52 3.77 -4.18 8.56
C SER A 52 2.27 -3.94 8.70
N ARG A 53 1.50 -4.37 7.70
CA ARG A 53 0.03 -4.33 7.72
C ARG A 53 -0.50 -5.75 7.46
N PRO A 54 -1.42 -6.26 8.28
CA PRO A 54 -2.08 -7.53 7.99
C PRO A 54 -2.99 -7.40 6.77
N LEU A 55 -3.10 -8.47 6.00
CA LEU A 55 -4.04 -8.60 4.89
C LEU A 55 -5.15 -9.58 5.29
N TYR A 56 -6.40 -9.15 5.16
CA TYR A 56 -7.56 -9.94 5.57
C TYR A 56 -8.48 -10.21 4.38
N ALA A 57 -8.99 -11.45 4.30
CA ALA A 57 -10.16 -11.77 3.50
C ALA A 57 -11.38 -11.73 4.42
N ILE A 58 -12.42 -10.99 4.04
CA ILE A 58 -13.65 -10.83 4.81
C ILE A 58 -14.82 -11.22 3.92
N TRP A 59 -15.68 -12.11 4.39
CA TRP A 59 -16.88 -12.55 3.67
C TRP A 59 -18.04 -12.84 4.62
N LEU A 60 -19.25 -12.91 4.06
CA LEU A 60 -20.45 -13.28 4.82
C LEU A 60 -20.40 -14.75 5.23
N GLN A 61 -20.60 -15.02 6.53
CA GLN A 61 -20.55 -16.37 7.09
C GLN A 61 -21.57 -17.32 6.44
N ASN A 62 -22.77 -16.83 6.13
CA ASN A 62 -23.87 -17.56 5.50
C ASN A 62 -23.90 -17.42 3.97
N SER A 63 -22.79 -17.02 3.34
CA SER A 63 -22.74 -16.93 1.88
C SER A 63 -22.90 -18.30 1.24
N ASP A 64 -23.81 -18.43 0.27
CA ASP A 64 -23.93 -19.63 -0.57
C ASP A 64 -22.64 -19.92 -1.36
N LYS A 65 -21.75 -18.93 -1.49
CA LYS A 65 -20.45 -19.04 -2.15
C LYS A 65 -19.32 -19.44 -1.19
N ASN A 66 -19.60 -19.78 0.08
CA ASN A 66 -18.58 -20.05 1.11
C ASN A 66 -17.56 -21.12 0.66
N ALA A 67 -18.03 -22.22 0.08
CA ALA A 67 -17.15 -23.28 -0.43
C ALA A 67 -16.18 -22.76 -1.52
N LEU A 68 -16.65 -21.86 -2.40
CA LEU A 68 -15.82 -21.26 -3.43
C LEU A 68 -14.82 -20.26 -2.82
N ILE A 69 -15.28 -19.41 -1.89
CA ILE A 69 -14.45 -18.41 -1.21
C ILE A 69 -13.30 -19.08 -0.47
N ARG A 70 -13.57 -20.16 0.30
CA ARG A 70 -12.52 -20.93 0.99
C ARG A 70 -11.48 -21.49 0.03
N ARG A 71 -11.90 -22.07 -1.09
CA ARG A 71 -10.98 -22.58 -2.10
C ARG A 71 -10.09 -21.48 -2.70
N SER A 72 -10.61 -20.26 -2.85
CA SER A 72 -9.85 -19.14 -3.42
C SER A 72 -8.82 -18.54 -2.46
N ILE A 73 -8.96 -18.73 -1.15
CA ILE A 73 -8.00 -18.23 -0.14
C ILE A 73 -6.99 -19.30 0.31
N GLU A 74 -7.28 -20.58 0.06
CA GLU A 74 -6.39 -21.71 0.39
C GLU A 74 -5.32 -21.96 -0.69
N ASN A 75 -5.54 -21.50 -1.93
CA ASN A 75 -4.54 -21.50 -3.01
C ASN A 75 -3.64 -20.26 -2.94
#